data_AF-A0A452XIK8-F1
#
_entry.id   AF-A0A452XIK8-F1
#
_cell.length_a   1.000
_cell.length_b   1.000
_cell.length_c   1.000
_cell.angle_alpha   90.00
_cell.angle_beta   90.00
_cell.angle_gamma   90.00
#
_symmetry.space_group_name_H-M   'P 1'
#
loop_
_entity.id
_entity.type
_entity.pdbx_description
1 polymer ?
#
loop_
_entity_poly.entity_id
_entity_poly.type
_entity_poly.pdbx_seq_one_letter_code
_entity_poly.pdbx_strand_id
1 'polypeptide(L)'
;MEGDLPVSAPPPNQNFKLSRPPPHSPLPKTLAPLAAGAEMPDLPCDGDGVCMVCRAAAPPEVELLRCATCATPWHSPCLSRPPALADAAAWACPDCSGEDNGSPSAAPAPAPTAAPGGAGGGSGLLAAIREIEADASLTEQDKARRRQELLGGK
;
A
#
# COMPACT_ATOMS: atom_id res chain seq x y z
N MET A 1 3.08 68.71 30.00
CA MET A 1 2.32 69.57 29.07
C MET A 1 3.21 69.87 27.88
N GLU A 2 2.64 70.34 26.78
CA GLU A 2 3.15 70.43 25.40
C GLU A 2 3.23 69.04 24.72
N GLY A 3 2.49 68.70 23.67
CA GLY A 3 1.53 69.43 22.86
C GLY A 3 1.06 68.49 21.74
N ASP A 4 -0.22 68.60 21.41
CA ASP A 4 -1.08 67.69 20.64
C ASP A 4 -1.03 67.98 19.12
N LEU A 5 -0.74 66.93 18.31
CA LEU A 5 -1.24 66.63 16.93
C LEU A 5 -1.02 67.68 15.79
N PRO A 6 -1.27 67.41 14.47
CA PRO A 6 -1.93 66.25 13.87
C PRO A 6 -1.30 65.63 12.60
N VAL A 7 -1.79 64.41 12.34
CA VAL A 7 -1.87 63.67 11.07
C VAL A 7 -2.19 64.57 9.86
N SER A 8 -1.41 64.43 8.79
CA SER A 8 -1.74 64.99 7.47
C SER A 8 -1.91 63.86 6.46
N ALA A 9 -3.16 63.68 6.04
CA ALA A 9 -3.62 62.71 5.07
C ALA A 9 -3.10 63.00 3.64
N PRO A 10 -3.03 61.99 2.75
CA PRO A 10 -2.59 62.16 1.36
C PRO A 10 -3.65 62.88 0.49
N PRO A 11 -3.23 63.56 -0.59
CA PRO A 11 -4.16 64.25 -1.49
C PRO A 11 -4.95 63.28 -2.39
N PRO A 12 -6.19 63.64 -2.80
CA PRO A 12 -6.98 62.85 -3.73
C PRO A 12 -6.53 63.12 -5.18
N ASN A 13 -6.23 62.07 -5.94
CA ASN A 13 -6.08 62.17 -7.39
C ASN A 13 -7.11 61.31 -8.11
N GLN A 14 -7.76 61.96 -9.07
CA GLN A 14 -9.08 61.68 -9.59
C GLN A 14 -9.06 60.64 -10.72
N ASN A 15 -10.02 59.73 -10.63
CA ASN A 15 -10.44 58.76 -11.63
C ASN A 15 -10.71 59.42 -13.00
N PHE A 16 -9.86 59.16 -13.99
CA PHE A 16 -10.19 59.38 -15.40
C PHE A 16 -10.48 58.04 -16.07
N LYS A 17 -11.71 57.96 -16.58
CA LYS A 17 -12.37 56.82 -17.23
C LYS A 17 -11.73 56.45 -18.57
N LEU A 18 -12.16 55.27 -19.05
CA LEU A 18 -12.06 54.70 -20.42
C LEU A 18 -10.73 53.98 -20.71
N SER A 19 -10.67 52.66 -20.91
CA SER A 19 -11.51 51.87 -21.83
C SER A 19 -11.31 50.37 -21.62
N ARG A 20 -12.33 49.56 -21.87
CA ARG A 20 -12.28 48.10 -22.08
C ARG A 20 -12.85 47.84 -23.48
N PRO A 21 -12.47 46.80 -24.28
CA PRO A 21 -11.30 45.90 -24.36
C PRO A 21 -10.62 45.97 -25.77
N PRO A 22 -9.68 45.05 -26.16
CA PRO A 22 -10.14 43.84 -26.87
C PRO A 22 -9.40 42.52 -26.47
N PRO A 23 -10.02 41.34 -26.65
CA PRO A 23 -9.41 40.04 -26.37
C PRO A 23 -8.77 39.43 -27.62
N HIS A 24 -7.45 39.52 -27.78
CA HIS A 24 -6.77 38.81 -28.88
C HIS A 24 -5.44 38.17 -28.44
N SER A 25 -5.52 36.84 -28.30
CA SER A 25 -4.52 35.82 -28.66
C SER A 25 -3.13 35.82 -28.02
N PRO A 26 -2.76 34.76 -27.27
CA PRO A 26 -1.36 34.39 -27.08
C PRO A 26 -0.81 33.64 -28.30
N LEU A 27 0.34 34.09 -28.83
CA LEU A 27 1.15 33.36 -29.82
C LEU A 27 1.96 32.22 -29.16
N PRO A 28 2.43 31.22 -29.93
CA PRO A 28 2.76 29.88 -29.41
C PRO A 28 4.27 29.58 -29.28
N LYS A 29 4.53 28.53 -28.48
CA LYS A 29 5.72 27.64 -28.44
C LYS A 29 7.02 28.31 -27.96
N THR A 30 7.74 27.74 -27.01
CA THR A 30 8.82 26.78 -27.34
C THR A 30 9.53 26.26 -26.07
N LEU A 31 9.64 24.93 -26.03
CA LEU A 31 10.61 24.01 -25.41
C LEU A 31 10.84 23.92 -23.88
N ALA A 32 10.83 22.64 -23.46
CA ALA A 32 11.07 22.06 -22.15
C ALA A 32 12.44 22.41 -21.52
N PRO A 33 12.63 22.05 -20.24
CA PRO A 33 13.60 20.99 -20.00
C PRO A 33 13.13 19.82 -19.13
N LEU A 34 13.90 18.76 -19.31
CA LEU A 34 13.80 17.39 -18.83
C LEU A 34 13.63 17.25 -17.32
N ALA A 35 12.75 16.33 -16.93
CA ALA A 35 12.98 15.40 -15.84
C ALA A 35 12.14 14.14 -16.12
N ALA A 36 12.81 13.06 -16.51
CA ALA A 36 12.27 11.73 -16.31
C ALA A 36 12.24 11.49 -14.80
N GLY A 37 11.17 11.95 -14.16
CA GLY A 37 10.80 11.46 -12.84
C GLY A 37 10.43 10.00 -13.03
N ALA A 38 11.18 9.12 -12.38
CA ALA A 38 10.75 7.75 -12.18
C ALA A 38 9.36 7.80 -11.57
N GLU A 39 8.34 7.53 -12.38
CA GLU A 39 7.00 7.24 -11.92
C GLU A 39 7.14 5.89 -11.21
N MET A 40 7.46 5.96 -9.91
CA MET A 40 7.28 4.83 -9.02
C MET A 40 5.79 4.51 -9.14
N PRO A 41 5.39 3.33 -9.61
CA PRO A 41 3.99 2.96 -9.56
C PRO A 41 3.58 3.19 -8.11
N ASP A 42 2.58 4.06 -7.92
CA ASP A 42 1.84 4.16 -6.67
C ASP A 42 1.11 2.82 -6.55
N LEU A 43 1.87 1.76 -6.23
CA LEU A 43 1.29 0.56 -5.69
C LEU A 43 0.49 1.06 -4.50
N PRO A 44 -0.75 0.61 -4.30
CA PRO A 44 -1.48 0.87 -3.08
C PRO A 44 -0.70 0.21 -1.95
N CYS A 45 0.33 0.89 -1.45
CA CYS A 45 0.80 0.71 -0.11
C CYS A 45 -0.45 0.99 0.72
N ASP A 46 -0.97 -0.01 1.43
CA ASP A 46 -1.95 0.15 2.51
C ASP A 46 -1.32 1.03 3.62
N GLY A 47 -1.04 2.27 3.25
CA GLY A 47 -0.23 3.28 3.91
C GLY A 47 -1.08 4.24 4.71
N ASP A 48 -2.41 4.05 4.74
CA ASP A 48 -3.35 4.80 5.57
C ASP A 48 -3.03 4.73 7.08
N GLY A 49 -2.02 3.96 7.47
CA GLY A 49 -1.55 3.89 8.86
C GLY A 49 -2.57 3.26 9.79
N VAL A 50 -3.50 2.49 9.20
CA VAL A 50 -4.58 1.81 9.91
C VAL A 50 -4.09 0.48 10.45
N CYS A 51 -4.22 0.28 11.75
CA CYS A 51 -3.83 -0.96 12.39
C CYS A 51 -4.69 -2.14 11.89
N MET A 52 -4.06 -3.24 11.50
CA MET A 52 -4.74 -4.45 11.01
C MET A 52 -5.66 -5.12 12.06
N VAL A 53 -5.43 -4.88 13.36
CA VAL A 53 -6.23 -5.46 14.45
C VAL A 53 -7.48 -4.63 14.74
N CYS A 54 -7.30 -3.37 15.14
CA CYS A 54 -8.41 -2.53 15.58
C CYS A 54 -9.03 -1.70 14.45
N ARG A 55 -8.43 -1.69 13.27
CA ARG A 55 -8.88 -0.92 12.08
C ARG A 55 -8.98 0.58 12.33
N ALA A 56 -8.25 1.08 13.32
CA ALA A 56 -8.11 2.50 13.60
C ALA A 56 -6.76 3.01 13.10
N ALA A 57 -6.77 4.24 12.58
CA ALA A 57 -5.54 4.97 12.29
C ALA A 57 -4.78 5.26 13.59
N ALA A 58 -3.45 5.30 13.50
CA ALA A 58 -2.61 5.66 14.62
C ALA A 58 -2.91 7.10 15.11
N PRO A 59 -3.23 7.29 16.40
CA PRO A 59 -3.08 8.61 17.03
C PRO A 59 -1.63 9.07 16.90
N PRO A 60 -1.36 10.39 16.87
CA PRO A 60 0.00 10.92 16.68
C PRO A 60 1.01 10.49 17.76
N GLU A 61 0.53 9.99 18.90
CA GLU A 61 1.35 9.56 20.04
C GLU A 61 1.61 8.05 20.10
N VAL A 62 0.99 7.24 19.22
CA VAL A 62 1.15 5.78 19.24
C VAL A 62 2.20 5.35 18.23
N GLU A 63 3.26 4.69 18.71
CA GLU A 63 4.24 4.05 17.84
C GLU A 63 3.56 2.96 17.00
N LEU A 64 3.53 3.21 15.69
CA LEU A 64 3.02 2.30 14.69
C LEU A 64 4.15 1.42 14.18
N LEU A 65 4.09 0.14 14.49
CA LEU A 65 5.00 -0.87 13.98
C LEU A 65 4.59 -1.24 12.55
N ARG A 66 5.57 -1.36 11.66
CA ARG A 66 5.34 -1.80 10.28
C ARG A 66 6.05 -3.12 10.06
N CYS A 67 5.33 -4.07 9.49
CA CYS A 67 5.93 -5.34 9.11
C CYS A 67 7.01 -5.11 8.05
N ALA A 68 8.22 -5.62 8.26
CA ALA A 68 9.31 -5.51 7.30
C ALA A 68 9.03 -6.24 5.96
N THR A 69 8.10 -7.20 5.96
CA THR A 69 7.76 -8.01 4.77
C THR A 69 6.60 -7.43 3.97
N CYS A 70 5.49 -7.09 4.63
CA CYS A 70 4.26 -6.66 3.97
C CYS A 70 3.90 -5.18 4.21
N ALA A 71 4.74 -4.44 4.95
CA ALA A 71 4.55 -3.02 5.31
C ALA A 71 3.26 -2.69 6.10
N THR A 72 2.44 -3.69 6.42
CA THR A 72 1.17 -3.52 7.12
C THR A 72 1.38 -2.85 8.48
N PRO A 73 0.55 -1.86 8.85
CA PRO A 73 0.66 -1.17 10.13
C PRO A 73 -0.01 -1.91 11.29
N TRP A 74 0.64 -1.88 12.46
CA TRP A 74 0.16 -2.48 13.71
C TRP A 74 0.48 -1.55 14.88
N HIS A 75 -0.46 -1.34 15.79
CA HIS A 75 -0.14 -0.67 17.05
C HIS A 75 0.60 -1.64 17.98
N SER A 76 1.65 -1.17 18.66
CA SER A 76 2.33 -1.95 19.70
C SER A 76 1.36 -2.52 20.77
N PRO A 77 0.38 -1.73 21.31
CA PRO A 77 -0.64 -2.25 22.21
C PRO A 77 -1.60 -3.29 21.63
N CYS A 78 -1.74 -3.37 20.31
CA CYS A 78 -2.59 -4.37 19.65
C CYS A 78 -1.90 -5.72 19.49
N LEU A 79 -0.60 -5.80 19.78
CA LEU A 79 0.18 -7.03 19.72
C LEU A 79 0.21 -7.71 21.10
N SER A 80 0.02 -9.03 21.14
CA SER A 80 0.18 -9.81 22.37
C SER A 80 1.63 -9.81 22.88
N ARG A 81 2.60 -9.67 21.97
CA ARG A 81 4.03 -9.63 22.27
C ARG A 81 4.73 -8.64 21.32
N PRO A 82 4.75 -7.34 21.63
CA PRO A 82 5.43 -6.35 20.80
C PRO A 82 6.96 -6.54 20.84
N PRO A 83 7.67 -6.25 19.74
CA PRO A 83 9.13 -6.28 19.70
C PRO A 83 9.73 -5.19 20.58
N ALA A 84 11.01 -5.36 20.95
CA ALA A 84 11.77 -4.24 21.51
C ALA A 84 11.94 -3.15 20.44
N LEU A 85 12.06 -1.89 20.87
CA LEU A 85 12.20 -0.76 19.96
C LEU A 85 13.39 -0.91 19.00
N ALA A 86 14.49 -1.53 19.45
CA ALA A 86 15.66 -1.81 18.63
C ALA A 86 15.37 -2.78 17.46
N ASP A 87 14.39 -3.66 17.63
CA ASP A 87 14.02 -4.69 16.65
C ASP A 87 12.82 -4.26 15.78
N ALA A 88 12.21 -3.11 16.06
CA ALA A 88 11.00 -2.63 15.40
C ALA A 88 11.13 -2.51 13.87
N ALA A 89 12.32 -2.16 13.37
CA ALA A 89 12.58 -2.00 11.94
C ALA A 89 12.66 -3.33 11.16
N ALA A 90 13.01 -4.43 11.85
CA ALA A 90 13.12 -5.76 11.27
C ALA A 90 11.96 -6.69 11.68
N TRP A 91 11.01 -6.18 12.45
CA TRP A 91 9.88 -6.93 12.95
C TRP A 91 8.95 -7.41 11.81
N ALA A 92 8.47 -8.64 11.92
CA ALA A 92 7.47 -9.21 11.04
C ALA A 92 6.14 -9.40 11.78
N CYS A 93 5.01 -9.19 11.09
CA CYS A 93 3.68 -9.40 11.66
C CYS A 93 3.40 -10.91 11.87
N PRO A 94 2.40 -11.30 12.69
CA PRO A 94 2.06 -12.71 12.90
C PRO A 94 1.74 -13.47 11.60
N ASP A 95 1.18 -12.82 10.57
CA ASP A 95 0.94 -13.43 9.25
C ASP A 95 2.23 -13.69 8.45
N CYS A 96 3.28 -12.89 8.67
CA CYS A 96 4.55 -12.96 7.93
C CYS A 96 5.66 -13.71 8.66
N SER A 97 5.59 -13.79 10.00
CA SER A 97 6.66 -14.37 10.83
C SER A 97 6.68 -15.91 10.77
N GLY A 98 5.68 -16.54 10.13
CA GLY A 98 5.60 -17.99 10.04
C GLY A 98 5.55 -18.68 11.41
N GLU A 99 5.30 -17.93 12.48
CA GLU A 99 4.92 -18.44 13.79
C GLU A 99 3.51 -19.00 13.66
N ASP A 100 3.45 -20.15 13.00
CA ASP A 100 2.49 -21.19 13.31
C ASP A 100 2.28 -21.19 14.83
N ASN A 101 1.02 -21.01 15.21
CA ASN A 101 0.55 -21.04 16.58
C ASN A 101 0.68 -22.47 17.12
N GLY A 102 1.92 -22.96 17.28
CA GLY A 102 2.25 -24.29 17.81
C GLY A 102 2.92 -25.27 16.84
N SER A 103 4.11 -24.97 16.31
CA SER A 103 4.96 -26.01 15.73
C SER A 103 6.44 -25.76 16.03
N PRO A 104 7.15 -26.72 16.64
CA PRO A 104 8.50 -26.50 17.15
C PRO A 104 9.51 -26.33 16.01
N SER A 105 10.24 -25.21 16.14
CA SER A 105 11.56 -24.86 15.60
C SER A 105 12.36 -25.98 14.90
N ALA A 106 12.66 -25.71 13.62
CA ALA A 106 13.89 -25.99 12.89
C ALA A 106 14.71 -27.25 13.23
N ALA A 107 14.59 -28.25 12.35
CA ALA A 107 15.71 -29.07 11.89
C ALA A 107 15.64 -29.17 10.35
N PRO A 108 16.76 -29.23 9.62
CA PRO A 108 16.73 -29.45 8.18
C PRO A 108 16.26 -30.88 7.92
N ALA A 109 15.00 -31.05 7.51
CA ALA A 109 14.47 -32.35 7.14
C ALA A 109 15.05 -32.79 5.78
N PRO A 110 15.50 -34.05 5.63
CA PRO A 110 15.83 -34.61 4.32
C PRO A 110 14.57 -34.70 3.44
N ALA A 111 14.80 -34.70 2.12
CA ALA A 111 13.82 -34.58 1.03
C ALA A 111 12.43 -35.21 1.28
N PRO A 112 11.33 -34.55 0.82
CA PRO A 112 9.98 -35.01 1.11
C PRO A 112 9.66 -36.30 0.36
N THR A 113 9.67 -37.43 1.07
CA THR A 113 8.85 -38.59 0.68
C THR A 113 7.41 -38.25 0.96
N ALA A 114 6.59 -38.22 -0.10
CA ALA A 114 5.17 -37.96 -0.04
C ALA A 114 4.47 -38.88 0.98
N ALA A 115 3.95 -38.28 2.05
CA ALA A 115 2.92 -38.88 2.89
C ALA A 115 1.67 -37.96 2.86
N PRO A 116 0.46 -38.52 2.72
CA PRO A 116 -0.75 -37.73 2.65
C PRO A 116 -1.17 -37.33 4.07
N GLY A 117 -1.08 -36.05 4.39
CA GLY A 117 -1.52 -35.51 5.66
C GLY A 117 -1.91 -34.04 5.51
N GLY A 118 -3.19 -33.74 5.70
CA GLY A 118 -3.69 -32.36 5.77
C GLY A 118 -5.05 -32.20 5.13
N ALA A 119 -6.10 -32.57 5.86
CA ALA A 119 -7.48 -32.17 5.56
C ALA A 119 -7.64 -30.66 5.83
N GLY A 120 -7.26 -29.87 4.84
CA GLY A 120 -7.70 -28.49 4.66
C GLY A 120 -8.13 -28.37 3.22
N GLY A 121 -9.34 -27.89 2.96
CA GLY A 121 -10.04 -27.96 1.66
C GLY A 121 -9.34 -27.36 0.43
N GLY A 122 -8.08 -26.91 0.54
CA GLY A 122 -7.23 -26.47 -0.56
C GLY A 122 -6.30 -27.55 -1.15
N SER A 123 -6.04 -28.66 -0.45
CA SER A 123 -5.12 -29.70 -0.96
C SER A 123 -5.68 -30.45 -2.18
N GLY A 124 -7.00 -30.66 -2.23
CA GLY A 124 -7.69 -31.25 -3.38
C GLY A 124 -7.73 -30.34 -4.60
N LEU A 125 -7.92 -29.03 -4.40
CA LEU A 125 -7.95 -28.05 -5.49
C LEU A 125 -6.61 -28.00 -6.22
N LEU A 126 -5.49 -27.93 -5.49
CA LEU A 126 -4.15 -27.87 -6.08
C LEU A 126 -3.77 -29.19 -6.77
N ALA A 127 -4.23 -30.34 -6.25
CA ALA A 127 -4.05 -31.62 -6.91
C ALA A 127 -4.79 -31.67 -8.26
N ALA A 128 -6.06 -31.22 -8.29
CA ALA A 128 -6.86 -31.19 -9.51
C ALA A 128 -6.30 -30.20 -10.56
N ILE A 129 -5.78 -29.04 -10.14
CA ILE A 129 -5.12 -28.10 -11.05
C ILE A 129 -3.88 -28.75 -11.68
N ARG A 130 -3.03 -29.43 -10.89
CA ARG A 130 -1.85 -30.12 -11.42
C ARG A 130 -2.18 -31.21 -12.42
N GLU A 131 -3.26 -31.95 -12.18
CA GLU A 131 -3.73 -32.98 -13.11
C GLU A 131 -4.17 -32.38 -14.46
N ILE A 132 -4.87 -31.24 -14.44
CA ILE A 132 -5.24 -30.51 -15.67
C ILE A 132 -4.01 -30.01 -16.43
N GLU A 133 -3.01 -29.47 -15.73
CA GLU A 133 -1.79 -28.94 -16.36
C GLU A 133 -0.95 -30.06 -17.00
N ALA A 134 -0.92 -31.24 -16.38
CA ALA A 134 -0.21 -32.42 -16.88
C ALA A 134 -0.92 -33.13 -18.04
N ASP A 135 -2.20 -32.84 -18.29
CA ASP A 135 -2.95 -33.45 -19.38
C ASP A 135 -2.50 -32.91 -20.75
N ALA A 136 -1.69 -33.70 -21.45
CA ALA A 136 -1.19 -33.37 -22.78
C ALA A 136 -2.26 -33.46 -23.89
N SER A 137 -3.45 -33.99 -23.59
CA SER A 137 -4.57 -34.07 -24.55
C SER A 137 -5.40 -32.79 -24.61
N LEU A 138 -5.25 -31.91 -23.61
CA LEU A 138 -5.95 -30.63 -23.56
C LEU A 138 -5.13 -29.52 -24.20
N THR A 139 -5.81 -28.63 -24.92
CA THR A 139 -5.20 -27.37 -25.32
C THR A 139 -5.02 -26.46 -24.11
N GLU A 140 -4.10 -25.51 -24.19
CA GLU A 140 -3.91 -24.50 -23.13
C GLU A 140 -5.20 -23.72 -22.83
N GLN A 141 -6.05 -23.50 -23.84
CA GLN A 141 -7.37 -22.88 -23.65
C GLN A 141 -8.32 -23.77 -22.85
N ASP A 142 -8.29 -25.09 -23.06
CA ASP A 142 -9.12 -26.04 -22.34
C ASP A 142 -8.65 -26.22 -20.90
N LYS A 143 -7.33 -26.30 -20.67
CA LYS A 143 -6.74 -26.28 -19.33
C LYS A 143 -7.14 -25.00 -18.59
N ALA A 144 -7.05 -23.86 -19.27
CA ALA A 144 -7.43 -22.58 -18.71
C ALA A 144 -8.91 -22.48 -18.34
N ARG A 145 -9.81 -23.16 -19.08
CA ARG A 145 -11.23 -23.22 -18.73
C ARG A 145 -11.47 -24.15 -17.54
N ARG A 146 -10.90 -25.36 -17.55
CA ARG A 146 -11.06 -26.36 -16.49
C ARG A 146 -10.56 -25.86 -15.13
N ARG A 147 -9.43 -25.15 -15.07
CA ARG A 147 -8.94 -24.55 -13.82
C ARG A 147 -9.91 -23.50 -13.23
N GLN A 148 -10.59 -22.74 -14.08
CA GLN A 148 -11.54 -21.70 -13.63
C GLN A 148 -12.82 -22.33 -13.08
N GLU A 149 -13.29 -23.42 -13.70
CA GLU A 149 -14.43 -24.20 -13.19
C GLU A 149 -14.16 -24.76 -11.78
N LEU A 150 -12.91 -25.15 -11.48
CA LEU A 150 -12.53 -25.63 -10.15
C LEU A 150 -12.53 -24.52 -9.07
N LEU A 151 -12.25 -23.27 -9.43
CA LEU A 151 -12.24 -22.13 -8.50
C LEU A 151 -13.65 -21.60 -8.20
N GLY A 152 -14.62 -21.90 -9.06
CA GLY A 152 -15.99 -21.41 -8.98
C GLY A 152 -16.84 -22.00 -7.86
N GLY A 153 -16.30 -22.92 -7.04
CA GLY A 153 -16.89 -23.42 -5.78
C GLY A 153 -18.40 -23.55 -5.77
N LYS A 154 -18.95 -24.64 -6.31
CA LYS A 154 -20.38 -24.96 -6.17
C LYS A 154 -20.65 -25.83 -4.94
#